data_AF-A0A7C5ZGW8-F1
#
_entry.id   AF-A0A7C5ZGW8-F1
#
_cell.length_a   1.000
_cell.length_b   1.000
_cell.length_c   1.000
_cell.angle_alpha   90.00
_cell.angle_beta   90.00
_cell.angle_gamma   90.00
#
_symmetry.space_group_name_H-M   'P 1'
#
loop_
_entity.id
_entity.type
_entity.pdbx_description
1 polymer ?
#
loop_
_entity_poly.entity_id
_entity_poly.type
_entity_poly.pdbx_seq_one_letter_code
_entity_poly.pdbx_strand_id
1 'polypeptide(L)'
;MIVDHGGLRETWTQQVYQHRQVALPWLARLRWIAVTGQVAATILAAFALAAPLPLPHIALVISVTVLSNLVLYIWDRIHEPPDWIIPAVILLDVLLFTVLLYFTGGAQNPFSALYAVHVAMAVVVLGSGWAWITVALSAACYAIVCLTHWPLRLPMAAMQFGTWGALVLVMGLITYFVGRVMRSLRRREAELAQARERASRTEHLASLTTLAAGAAHELGTPLATIALAAKEMELALVQDRDPSLAEDAQLIRREVDRCRAILDRMRVDVIQDAAGLGGVTGTLGQLIAELRQDLRGDERPRLLVHTSEPAELPLPAARVLRRAVGVLLRNAFDASPETAQVSLFFNRNHGRIIFRVED
;
A
#
# COMPACT_ATOMS: atom_id res chain seq x y z
N MET A 1 -1.57 -9.04 26.97
CA MET A 1 -1.39 -8.46 25.62
C MET A 1 0.08 -8.08 25.51
N ILE A 2 0.92 -9.00 25.04
CA ILE A 2 2.35 -8.76 24.85
C ILE A 2 2.46 -8.07 23.49
N VAL A 3 2.82 -6.78 23.50
CA VAL A 3 3.09 -6.03 22.27
C VAL A 3 4.37 -6.60 21.68
N ASP A 4 4.23 -7.32 20.58
CA ASP A 4 5.34 -7.85 19.81
C ASP A 4 6.16 -6.69 19.22
N HIS A 5 7.26 -6.36 19.88
CA HIS A 5 8.22 -5.35 19.43
C HIS A 5 9.15 -5.86 18.31
N GLY A 6 9.04 -7.14 17.90
CA GLY A 6 9.82 -7.74 16.82
C GLY A 6 9.41 -7.23 15.44
N GLY A 7 8.11 -7.20 15.15
CA GLY A 7 7.59 -6.80 13.82
C GLY A 7 7.85 -5.33 13.43
N LEU A 8 8.01 -4.44 14.42
CA LEU A 8 8.39 -3.04 14.15
C LEU A 8 9.86 -2.95 13.70
N ARG A 9 10.79 -3.68 14.33
CA ARG A 9 12.22 -3.64 13.92
C ARG A 9 12.44 -4.27 12.54
N GLU A 10 11.70 -5.32 12.19
CA GLU A 10 11.76 -5.95 10.86
C GLU A 10 11.19 -5.05 9.76
N THR A 11 10.11 -4.30 10.04
CA THR A 11 9.54 -3.35 9.07
C THR A 11 10.42 -2.10 8.87
N TRP A 12 11.04 -1.55 9.93
CA TRP A 12 12.01 -0.45 9.81
C TRP A 12 13.26 -0.86 9.03
N THR A 13 13.81 -2.05 9.29
CA THR A 13 14.96 -2.56 8.54
C THR A 13 14.57 -2.80 7.09
N GLN A 14 13.49 -3.52 6.78
CA GLN A 14 13.04 -3.71 5.39
C GLN A 14 12.81 -2.40 4.62
N GLN A 15 12.25 -1.37 5.27
CA GLN A 15 12.00 -0.08 4.62
C GLN A 15 13.31 0.69 4.34
N VAL A 16 14.30 0.63 5.23
CA VAL A 16 15.65 1.18 5.00
C VAL A 16 16.38 0.39 3.90
N TYR A 17 16.26 -0.94 3.88
CA TYR A 17 16.83 -1.81 2.86
C TYR A 17 16.23 -1.54 1.47
N GLN A 18 14.89 -1.42 1.34
CA GLN A 18 14.24 -1.07 0.08
C GLN A 18 14.64 0.33 -0.43
N HIS A 19 14.80 1.30 0.46
CA HIS A 19 15.30 2.62 0.08
C HIS A 19 16.73 2.58 -0.48
N ARG A 20 17.59 1.70 0.04
CA ARG A 20 19.00 1.56 -0.37
C ARG A 20 19.19 0.80 -1.68
N GLN A 21 18.41 -0.26 -1.93
CA GLN A 21 18.41 -0.98 -3.21
C GLN A 21 17.97 -0.09 -4.39
N VAL A 22 17.13 0.91 -4.14
CA VAL A 22 16.76 1.91 -5.16
C VAL A 22 17.81 3.02 -5.28
N ALA A 23 18.53 3.34 -4.20
CA ALA A 23 19.51 4.43 -4.16
C ALA A 23 20.77 4.13 -4.98
N LEU A 24 21.33 2.92 -4.89
CA LEU A 24 22.57 2.56 -5.58
C LEU A 24 22.47 2.60 -7.11
N PRO A 25 21.48 1.95 -7.77
CA PRO A 25 21.33 2.05 -9.21
C PRO A 25 21.07 3.49 -9.67
N TRP A 26 20.38 4.28 -8.86
CA TRP A 26 20.11 5.68 -9.17
C TRP A 26 21.37 6.56 -9.04
N LEU A 27 22.18 6.36 -8.00
CA LEU A 27 23.50 6.99 -7.87
C LEU A 27 24.41 6.62 -9.04
N ALA A 28 24.45 5.34 -9.42
CA ALA A 28 25.25 4.89 -10.54
C ALA A 28 24.86 5.57 -11.86
N ARG A 29 23.55 5.77 -12.10
CA ARG A 29 23.04 6.54 -13.26
C ARG A 29 23.45 8.00 -13.20
N LEU A 30 23.39 8.64 -12.04
CA LEU A 30 23.83 10.02 -11.87
C LEU A 30 25.33 10.19 -12.11
N ARG A 31 26.16 9.23 -11.67
CA ARG A 31 27.60 9.24 -11.94
C ARG A 31 27.90 9.12 -13.43
N TRP A 32 27.12 8.34 -14.19
CA TRP A 32 27.24 8.33 -15.67
C TRP A 32 26.88 9.66 -16.31
N ILE A 33 25.84 10.34 -15.82
CA ILE A 33 25.49 11.70 -16.27
C ILE A 33 26.63 12.67 -15.94
N ALA A 34 27.19 12.59 -14.74
CA ALA A 34 28.31 13.42 -14.31
C ALA A 34 29.56 13.18 -15.18
N VAL A 35 29.93 11.92 -15.44
CA VAL A 35 31.05 11.56 -16.34
C VAL A 35 30.82 12.13 -17.73
N THR A 36 29.61 11.98 -18.28
CA THR A 36 29.27 12.53 -19.61
C THR A 36 29.42 14.06 -19.62
N GLY A 37 28.92 14.74 -18.58
CA GLY A 37 29.08 16.18 -18.42
C GLY A 37 30.54 16.61 -18.27
N GLN A 38 31.34 15.89 -17.49
CA GLN A 38 32.77 16.15 -17.29
C GLN A 38 33.56 15.99 -18.60
N VAL A 39 33.30 14.93 -19.36
CA VAL A 39 33.91 14.70 -20.68
C VAL A 39 33.51 15.81 -21.65
N ALA A 40 32.22 16.15 -21.74
CA ALA A 40 31.73 17.21 -22.61
C ALA A 40 32.33 18.59 -22.26
N ALA A 41 32.36 18.94 -20.97
CA ALA A 41 32.96 20.17 -20.49
C ALA A 41 34.48 20.22 -20.76
N THR A 42 35.18 19.10 -20.59
CA THR A 42 36.62 18.99 -20.87
C THR A 42 36.90 19.16 -22.36
N ILE A 43 36.13 18.52 -23.24
CA ILE A 43 36.24 18.67 -24.69
C ILE A 43 35.97 20.12 -25.10
N LEU A 44 34.91 20.73 -24.59
CA LEU A 44 34.57 22.12 -24.90
C LEU A 44 35.70 23.07 -24.46
N ALA A 45 36.23 22.90 -23.25
CA ALA A 45 37.31 23.75 -22.74
C ALA A 45 38.62 23.52 -23.49
N ALA A 46 38.99 22.28 -23.79
CA ALA A 46 40.24 21.96 -24.48
C ALA A 46 40.23 22.42 -25.95
N PHE A 47 39.13 22.17 -26.67
CA PHE A 47 39.09 22.40 -28.12
C PHE A 47 38.43 23.72 -28.52
N ALA A 48 37.31 24.12 -27.90
CA ALA A 48 36.62 25.36 -28.28
C ALA A 48 37.25 26.60 -27.63
N LEU A 49 37.76 26.46 -26.40
CA LEU A 49 38.40 27.57 -25.67
C LEU A 49 39.94 27.54 -25.74
N ALA A 50 40.53 26.51 -26.35
CA ALA A 50 41.99 26.28 -26.39
C ALA A 50 42.64 26.38 -24.99
N ALA A 51 41.92 25.96 -23.95
CA ALA A 51 42.36 26.11 -22.57
C ALA A 51 43.55 25.17 -22.29
N PRO A 52 44.64 25.65 -21.64
CA PRO A 52 45.81 24.83 -21.33
C PRO A 52 45.54 23.91 -20.15
N LEU A 53 44.74 22.86 -20.41
CA LEU A 53 44.31 21.88 -19.40
C LEU A 53 45.33 20.74 -19.27
N PRO A 54 45.65 20.29 -18.05
CA PRO A 54 46.44 19.09 -17.83
C PRO A 54 45.58 17.83 -18.08
N LEU A 55 45.29 17.55 -19.36
CA LEU A 55 44.41 16.46 -19.81
C LEU A 55 44.72 15.09 -19.16
N PRO A 56 45.97 14.66 -18.94
CA PRO A 56 46.26 13.38 -18.29
C PRO A 56 45.67 13.27 -16.88
N HIS A 57 45.72 14.36 -16.10
CA HIS A 57 45.21 14.40 -14.73
C HIS A 57 43.68 14.39 -14.71
N ILE A 58 43.05 15.15 -15.62
CA ILE A 58 41.60 15.17 -15.76
C ILE A 58 41.08 13.79 -16.22
N ALA A 59 41.74 13.19 -17.20
CA ALA A 59 41.41 11.85 -17.69
C ALA A 59 41.57 10.79 -16.60
N LEU A 60 42.60 10.90 -15.74
CA LEU A 60 42.79 10.01 -14.60
C LEU A 60 41.61 10.10 -13.63
N VAL A 61 41.18 11.31 -13.25
CA VAL A 61 40.02 11.51 -12.35
C VAL A 61 38.75 10.91 -12.96
N ILE A 62 38.46 11.22 -14.23
CA ILE A 62 37.29 10.65 -14.92
C ILE A 62 37.36 9.12 -14.98
N SER A 63 38.56 8.56 -15.21
CA SER A 63 38.78 7.11 -15.24
C SER A 63 38.52 6.46 -13.88
N VAL A 64 38.93 7.10 -12.77
CA VAL A 64 38.62 6.63 -11.42
C VAL A 64 37.11 6.66 -11.16
N THR A 65 36.40 7.70 -11.60
CA THR A 65 34.93 7.76 -11.51
C THR A 65 34.28 6.62 -12.30
N VAL A 66 34.69 6.39 -13.56
CA VAL A 66 34.18 5.31 -14.41
C VAL A 66 34.45 3.94 -13.78
N LEU A 67 35.69 3.68 -13.36
CA LEU A 67 36.10 2.41 -12.78
C LEU A 67 35.36 2.13 -11.47
N SER A 68 35.30 3.11 -10.56
CA SER A 68 34.57 2.95 -9.31
C SER A 68 33.07 2.73 -9.56
N ASN A 69 32.47 3.37 -10.57
CA ASN A 69 31.07 3.16 -10.92
C ASN A 69 30.82 1.78 -11.53
N LEU A 70 31.75 1.27 -12.33
CA LEU A 70 31.69 -0.09 -12.88
C LEU A 70 31.83 -1.15 -11.78
N VAL A 71 32.75 -0.94 -10.83
CA VAL A 71 32.90 -1.81 -9.65
C VAL A 71 31.61 -1.85 -8.86
N LEU A 72 30.97 -0.70 -8.59
CA LEU A 72 29.67 -0.66 -7.90
C LEU A 72 28.59 -1.43 -8.66
N TYR A 73 28.51 -1.27 -9.99
CA TYR A 73 27.54 -1.97 -10.83
C TYR A 73 27.70 -3.48 -10.79
N ILE A 74 28.95 -3.97 -10.84
CA ILE A 74 29.26 -5.39 -10.75
C ILE A 74 28.99 -5.91 -9.34
N TRP A 75 29.39 -5.16 -8.31
CA TRP A 75 29.19 -5.54 -6.92
C TRP A 75 27.72 -5.70 -6.58
N ASP A 76 26.87 -4.75 -6.97
CA ASP A 76 25.41 -4.76 -6.74
C ASP A 76 24.71 -5.98 -7.35
N ARG A 77 25.30 -6.60 -8.40
CA ARG A 77 24.78 -7.83 -9.00
C ARG A 77 25.21 -9.11 -8.30
N ILE A 78 26.33 -9.09 -7.59
CA ILE A 78 26.97 -10.31 -7.05
C ILE A 78 26.79 -10.39 -5.53
N HIS A 79 26.80 -9.26 -4.83
CA HIS A 79 26.75 -9.18 -3.39
C HIS A 79 25.72 -8.15 -2.91
N GLU A 80 25.18 -8.35 -1.72
CA GLU A 80 24.46 -7.28 -1.02
C GLU A 80 25.47 -6.21 -0.58
N PRO A 81 25.31 -4.95 -1.03
CA PRO A 81 26.28 -3.90 -0.76
C PRO A 81 26.21 -3.46 0.71
N PRO A 82 27.35 -3.41 1.44
CA PRO A 82 27.35 -2.98 2.83
C PRO A 82 26.92 -1.51 3.00
N ASP A 83 26.34 -1.24 4.18
CA ASP A 83 25.74 0.03 4.59
C ASP A 83 26.59 1.28 4.35
N TRP A 84 27.91 1.15 4.41
CA TRP A 84 28.86 2.25 4.29
C TRP A 84 29.22 2.59 2.83
N ILE A 85 28.85 1.77 1.84
CA ILE A 85 29.22 2.02 0.44
C ILE A 85 28.61 3.31 -0.08
N ILE A 86 27.31 3.53 0.15
CA ILE A 86 26.61 4.72 -0.33
C ILE A 86 27.25 6.02 0.19
N PRO A 87 27.50 6.18 1.51
CA PRO A 87 28.20 7.36 2.00
C PRO A 87 29.63 7.45 1.48
N ALA A 88 30.37 6.34 1.42
CA ALA A 88 31.73 6.35 0.88
C ALA A 88 31.79 6.82 -0.58
N VAL A 89 30.82 6.45 -1.41
CA VAL A 89 30.73 6.88 -2.81
C VAL A 89 30.46 8.37 -2.92
N ILE A 90 29.53 8.91 -2.12
CA ILE A 90 29.25 10.36 -2.13
C ILE A 90 30.47 11.16 -1.66
N LEU A 91 31.16 10.71 -0.61
CA LEU A 91 32.39 11.36 -0.13
C LEU A 91 33.52 11.24 -1.17
N LEU A 92 33.66 10.10 -1.83
CA LEU A 92 34.59 9.92 -2.93
C LEU A 92 34.27 10.87 -4.09
N ASP A 93 33.01 11.03 -4.47
CA ASP A 93 32.59 11.94 -5.53
C ASP A 93 32.92 13.39 -5.19
N VAL A 94 32.75 13.80 -3.93
CA VAL A 94 33.21 15.13 -3.45
C VAL A 94 34.71 15.27 -3.65
N LEU A 95 35.52 14.29 -3.23
CA LEU A 95 36.98 14.33 -3.38
C LEU A 95 37.43 14.36 -4.85
N LEU A 96 36.87 13.49 -5.69
CA LEU A 96 37.17 13.46 -7.13
C LEU A 96 36.79 14.77 -7.79
N PHE A 97 35.65 15.35 -7.41
CA PHE A 97 35.22 16.65 -7.89
C PHE A 97 36.17 17.77 -7.44
N THR A 98 36.66 17.74 -6.19
CA THR A 98 37.70 18.67 -5.69
C THR A 98 38.98 18.60 -6.53
N VAL A 99 39.47 17.39 -6.82
CA VAL A 99 40.68 17.20 -7.63
C VAL A 99 40.46 17.71 -9.06
N LEU A 100 39.26 17.46 -9.63
CA LEU A 100 38.91 17.99 -10.94
C LEU A 100 38.91 19.53 -10.93
N LEU A 101 38.30 20.16 -9.92
CA LEU A 101 38.28 21.62 -9.76
C LEU A 101 39.71 22.17 -9.61
N TYR A 102 40.55 21.52 -8.81
CA TYR A 102 41.96 21.90 -8.63
C TYR A 102 42.67 22.06 -9.98
N PHE A 103 42.51 21.11 -10.91
CA PHE A 103 43.14 21.15 -12.23
C PHE A 103 42.44 22.06 -13.26
N THR A 104 41.25 22.58 -12.93
CA THR A 104 40.40 23.32 -13.87
C THR A 104 40.11 24.77 -13.43
N GLY A 105 41.03 25.39 -12.67
CA GLY A 105 40.93 26.79 -12.25
C GLY A 105 40.34 27.01 -10.85
N GLY A 106 40.16 25.93 -10.10
CA GLY A 106 39.79 25.94 -8.70
C GLY A 106 38.47 26.65 -8.40
N ALA A 107 38.50 27.60 -7.46
CA ALA A 107 37.32 28.35 -7.04
C ALA A 107 36.76 29.27 -8.13
N GLN A 108 37.59 29.65 -9.11
CA GLN A 108 37.17 30.45 -10.26
C GLN A 108 36.44 29.61 -11.31
N ASN A 109 36.46 28.27 -11.18
CA ASN A 109 35.74 27.40 -12.08
C ASN A 109 34.22 27.61 -11.91
N PRO A 110 33.48 27.90 -13.00
CA PRO A 110 32.05 28.13 -12.93
C PRO A 110 31.23 26.98 -12.33
N PHE A 111 31.71 25.74 -12.46
CA PHE A 111 31.03 24.55 -11.97
C PHE A 111 31.26 24.29 -10.48
N SER A 112 32.05 25.10 -9.77
CA SER A 112 32.27 24.96 -8.32
C SER A 112 30.96 24.92 -7.51
N ALA A 113 29.90 25.59 -7.98
CA ALA A 113 28.56 25.52 -7.38
C ALA A 113 27.96 24.09 -7.33
N LEU A 114 28.47 23.13 -8.11
CA LEU A 114 28.03 21.73 -8.08
C LEU A 114 28.40 20.98 -6.79
N TYR A 115 29.19 21.55 -5.87
CA TYR A 115 29.25 21.02 -4.49
C TYR A 115 27.84 20.95 -3.85
N ALA A 116 26.96 21.91 -4.16
CA ALA A 116 25.58 21.91 -3.67
C ALA A 116 24.80 20.67 -4.13
N VAL A 117 25.11 20.13 -5.32
CA VAL A 117 24.49 18.91 -5.85
C VAL A 117 24.90 17.69 -5.04
N HIS A 118 26.17 17.58 -4.65
CA HIS A 118 26.67 16.49 -3.81
C HIS A 118 26.05 16.55 -2.40
N VAL A 119 25.91 17.74 -1.83
CA VAL A 119 25.19 17.94 -0.57
C VAL A 119 23.72 17.58 -0.70
N ALA A 120 23.04 18.02 -1.75
CA ALA A 120 21.64 17.65 -2.01
C ALA A 120 21.47 16.13 -2.15
N MET A 121 22.43 15.47 -2.80
CA MET A 121 22.48 14.00 -2.89
C MET A 121 22.52 13.37 -1.50
N ALA A 122 23.42 13.84 -0.63
CA ALA A 122 23.55 13.34 0.73
C ALA A 122 22.27 13.55 1.55
N VAL A 123 21.60 14.70 1.41
CA VAL A 123 20.31 14.96 2.07
C VAL A 123 19.24 13.96 1.63
N VAL A 124 19.13 13.72 0.32
CA VAL A 124 18.08 12.85 -0.25
C VAL A 124 18.33 11.37 0.08
N VAL A 125 19.60 10.95 0.12
CA VAL A 125 19.96 9.53 0.17
C VAL A 125 20.37 9.06 1.57
N LEU A 126 21.16 9.85 2.30
CA LEU A 126 21.82 9.44 3.54
C LEU A 126 21.18 10.06 4.80
N GLY A 127 20.30 11.05 4.64
CA GLY A 127 19.68 11.78 5.73
C GLY A 127 20.54 12.90 6.32
N SER A 128 20.02 13.57 7.35
CA SER A 128 20.56 14.84 7.86
C SER A 128 22.00 14.74 8.40
N GLY A 129 22.35 13.67 9.12
CA GLY A 129 23.69 13.53 9.73
C GLY A 129 24.82 13.48 8.70
N TRP A 130 24.71 12.58 7.71
CA TRP A 130 25.69 12.47 6.63
C TRP A 130 25.69 13.67 5.68
N ALA A 131 24.56 14.37 5.54
CA ALA A 131 24.51 15.63 4.81
C ALA A 131 25.42 16.69 5.43
N TRP A 132 25.40 16.85 6.76
CA TRP A 132 26.30 17.78 7.45
C TRP A 132 27.77 17.38 7.33
N ILE A 133 28.10 16.08 7.37
CA ILE A 133 29.45 15.59 7.10
C ILE A 133 29.88 15.96 5.67
N THR A 134 28.99 15.77 4.69
CA THR A 134 29.24 16.11 3.29
C THR A 134 29.42 17.62 3.10
N VAL A 135 28.65 18.45 3.82
CA VAL A 135 28.81 19.91 3.86
C VAL A 135 30.19 20.29 4.41
N ALA A 136 30.58 19.73 5.55
CA ALA A 136 31.88 20.00 6.17
C ALA A 136 33.03 19.60 5.24
N LEU A 137 32.95 18.42 4.63
CA LEU A 137 33.96 17.96 3.66
C LEU A 137 34.02 18.86 2.43
N SER A 138 32.86 19.24 1.88
CA SER A 138 32.78 20.13 0.70
C SER A 138 33.34 21.52 1.02
N ALA A 139 33.04 22.07 2.19
CA ALA A 139 33.56 23.36 2.64
C ALA A 139 35.08 23.33 2.81
N ALA A 140 35.62 22.28 3.43
CA ALA A 140 37.07 22.08 3.57
C ALA A 140 37.76 21.94 2.20
N CYS A 141 37.19 21.11 1.32
CA CYS A 141 37.69 20.93 -0.05
C CYS A 141 37.66 22.24 -0.86
N TYR A 142 36.57 22.99 -0.77
CA TYR A 142 36.46 24.29 -1.44
C TYR A 142 37.48 25.29 -0.90
N ALA A 143 37.69 25.34 0.41
CA ALA A 143 38.73 26.19 1.02
C ALA A 143 40.14 25.83 0.51
N ILE A 144 40.48 24.54 0.43
CA ILE A 144 41.77 24.08 -0.12
C ILE A 144 41.97 24.58 -1.55
N VAL A 145 40.93 24.46 -2.37
CA VAL A 145 40.96 24.84 -3.80
C VAL A 145 40.97 26.36 -3.99
N CYS A 146 40.37 27.13 -3.07
CA CYS A 146 40.51 28.60 -3.02
C CYS A 146 41.95 29.02 -2.76
N LEU A 147 42.63 28.36 -1.82
CA LEU A 147 44.00 28.68 -1.43
C LEU A 147 45.03 28.21 -2.47
N THR A 148 44.79 27.05 -3.09
CA THR A 148 45.72 26.42 -4.03
C THR A 148 44.96 25.78 -5.19
N HIS A 149 45.33 26.09 -6.43
CA HIS A 149 44.78 25.46 -7.62
C HIS A 149 45.74 25.62 -8.79
N TRP A 150 45.55 24.79 -9.83
CA TRP A 150 46.26 24.93 -11.08
C TRP A 150 45.88 26.26 -11.75
N PRO A 151 46.85 27.11 -12.10
CA PRO A 151 46.55 28.42 -12.67
C PRO A 151 45.96 28.24 -14.08
N LEU A 152 44.65 28.46 -14.20
CA LEU A 152 43.94 28.43 -15.46
C LEU A 152 43.20 29.76 -15.64
N ARG A 153 43.51 30.47 -16.72
CA ARG A 153 42.84 31.73 -17.07
C ARG A 153 41.98 31.50 -18.29
N LEU A 154 40.67 31.60 -18.11
CA LEU A 154 39.70 31.53 -19.20
C LEU A 154 39.26 32.95 -19.62
N PRO A 155 38.82 33.14 -20.87
CA PRO A 155 38.21 34.41 -21.28
C PRO A 155 37.01 34.76 -20.40
N MET A 156 36.85 36.04 -20.07
CA MET A 156 35.77 36.50 -19.18
C MET A 156 34.37 36.11 -19.69
N ALA A 157 34.14 36.18 -21.01
CA ALA A 157 32.88 35.74 -21.62
C ALA A 157 32.61 34.24 -21.38
N ALA A 158 33.63 33.38 -21.51
CA ALA A 158 33.49 31.95 -21.25
C ALA A 158 33.18 31.67 -19.77
N MET A 159 33.79 32.42 -18.85
CA MET A 159 33.47 32.33 -17.42
C MET A 159 32.03 32.75 -17.13
N GLN A 160 31.53 33.82 -17.74
CA GLN A 160 30.14 34.28 -17.58
C GLN A 160 29.14 33.25 -18.10
N PHE A 161 29.31 32.75 -19.32
CA PHE A 161 28.44 31.71 -19.88
C PHE A 161 28.50 30.41 -19.08
N GLY A 162 29.71 30.00 -18.67
CA GLY A 162 29.90 28.84 -17.80
C GLY A 162 29.18 29.01 -16.46
N THR A 163 29.23 30.21 -15.86
CA THR A 163 28.63 30.47 -14.54
C THR A 163 27.11 30.50 -14.65
N TRP A 164 26.58 31.13 -15.70
CA TRP A 164 25.16 31.07 -16.02
C TRP A 164 24.68 29.63 -16.23
N GLY A 165 25.40 28.84 -17.04
CA GLY A 165 25.07 27.44 -17.29
C GLY A 165 25.13 26.58 -16.03
N ALA A 166 26.16 26.75 -15.20
CA ALA A 166 26.29 26.05 -13.93
C ALA A 166 25.17 26.42 -12.95
N LEU A 167 24.79 27.70 -12.85
CA LEU A 167 23.67 28.14 -12.01
C LEU A 167 22.34 27.55 -12.48
N VAL A 168 22.06 27.57 -13.79
CA VAL A 168 20.85 26.93 -14.35
C VAL A 168 20.83 25.43 -14.04
N LEU A 169 21.98 24.76 -14.19
CA LEU A 169 22.12 23.34 -13.88
C LEU A 169 21.88 23.05 -12.38
N VAL A 170 22.49 23.83 -11.48
CA VAL A 170 22.28 23.68 -10.03
C VAL A 170 20.82 23.93 -9.68
N MET A 171 20.20 25.01 -10.15
CA MET A 171 18.79 25.28 -9.89
C MET A 171 17.90 24.13 -10.35
N GLY A 172 18.07 23.66 -11.59
CA GLY A 172 17.30 22.54 -12.13
C GLY A 172 17.46 21.25 -11.31
N LEU A 173 18.70 20.93 -10.94
CA LEU A 173 19.01 19.74 -10.12
C LEU A 173 18.43 19.86 -8.72
N ILE A 174 18.61 21.00 -8.04
CA ILE A 174 18.04 21.22 -6.70
C ILE A 174 16.52 21.16 -6.74
N THR A 175 15.86 21.82 -7.70
CA THR A 175 14.42 21.72 -7.89
C THR A 175 13.97 20.28 -8.12
N TYR A 176 14.70 19.51 -8.93
CA TYR A 176 14.41 18.09 -9.13
C TYR A 176 14.53 17.27 -7.83
N PHE A 177 15.61 17.44 -7.05
CA PHE A 177 15.81 16.73 -5.79
C PHE A 177 14.76 17.10 -4.74
N VAL A 178 14.52 18.39 -4.53
CA VAL A 178 13.48 18.88 -3.60
C VAL A 178 12.10 18.36 -4.03
N GLY A 179 11.78 18.45 -5.32
CA GLY A 179 10.53 17.93 -5.86
C GLY A 179 10.38 16.41 -5.72
N ARG A 180 11.48 15.65 -5.76
CA ARG A 180 11.48 14.21 -5.47
C ARG A 180 11.17 13.94 -4.00
N VAL A 181 11.81 14.66 -3.08
CA VAL A 181 11.56 14.53 -1.63
C VAL A 181 10.11 14.88 -1.30
N MET A 182 9.61 16.00 -1.82
CA MET A 182 8.22 16.44 -1.59
C MET A 182 7.20 15.44 -2.12
N ARG A 183 7.42 14.86 -3.31
CA ARG A 183 6.55 13.80 -3.84
C ARG A 183 6.58 12.54 -2.97
N SER A 184 7.75 12.16 -2.47
CA SER A 184 7.88 11.03 -1.54
C SER A 184 7.14 11.29 -0.23
N LEU A 185 7.19 12.51 0.30
CA LEU A 185 6.51 12.89 1.53
C LEU A 185 4.99 12.84 1.36
N ARG A 186 4.46 13.51 0.33
CA ARG A 186 3.01 13.53 0.03
C ARG A 186 2.44 12.13 -0.16
N ARG A 187 3.19 11.24 -0.81
CA ARG A 187 2.78 9.85 -1.00
C ARG A 187 2.66 9.11 0.34
N ARG A 188 3.66 9.26 1.22
CA ARG A 188 3.64 8.66 2.57
C ARG A 188 2.49 9.23 3.41
N GLU A 189 2.25 10.53 3.34
CA GLU A 189 1.12 11.17 4.03
C GLU A 189 -0.23 10.62 3.55
N ALA A 190 -0.39 10.43 2.23
CA ALA A 190 -1.60 9.84 1.66
C ALA A 190 -1.78 8.36 2.08
N GLU A 191 -0.70 7.58 2.07
CA GLU A 191 -0.72 6.17 2.53
C GLU A 191 -1.08 6.08 4.03
N LEU A 192 -0.53 6.97 4.86
CA LEU A 192 -0.86 7.06 6.29
C LEU A 192 -2.31 7.49 6.53
N ALA A 193 -2.82 8.44 5.75
CA ALA A 193 -4.21 8.87 5.84
C ALA A 193 -5.18 7.70 5.53
N GLN A 194 -4.91 6.95 4.46
CA GLN A 194 -5.69 5.76 4.10
C GLN A 194 -5.62 4.67 5.18
N ALA A 195 -4.44 4.43 5.75
CA ALA A 195 -4.29 3.45 6.83
C ALA A 195 -5.10 3.84 8.07
N ARG A 196 -5.11 5.13 8.45
CA ARG A 196 -5.92 5.64 9.57
C ARG A 196 -7.41 5.51 9.32
N GLU A 197 -7.87 5.81 8.11
CA GLU A 197 -9.29 5.67 7.75
C GLU A 197 -9.75 4.20 7.83
N ARG A 198 -8.93 3.26 7.35
CA ARG A 198 -9.21 1.82 7.47
C ARG A 198 -9.23 1.37 8.92
N ALA A 199 -8.28 1.82 9.74
CA ALA A 199 -8.23 1.49 11.16
C ALA A 199 -9.48 2.01 11.89
N SER A 200 -9.87 3.26 11.65
CA SER A 200 -11.08 3.86 12.25
C SER A 200 -12.36 3.12 11.85
N ARG A 201 -12.51 2.74 10.57
CA ARG A 201 -13.65 1.92 10.12
C ARG A 201 -13.68 0.54 10.80
N THR A 202 -12.52 -0.09 10.93
CA THR A 202 -12.42 -1.42 11.56
C THR A 202 -12.77 -1.35 13.05
N GLU A 203 -12.30 -0.32 13.76
CA GLU A 203 -12.65 -0.08 15.17
C GLU A 203 -14.15 0.19 15.34
N HIS A 204 -14.74 1.00 14.46
CA HIS A 204 -16.18 1.27 14.50
C HIS A 204 -17.00 -0.01 14.28
N LEU A 205 -16.66 -0.82 13.27
CA LEU A 205 -17.33 -2.11 13.03
C LEU A 205 -17.13 -3.11 14.18
N ALA A 206 -15.94 -3.17 14.78
CA ALA A 206 -15.66 -4.04 15.92
C ALA A 206 -16.49 -3.65 17.15
N SER A 207 -16.65 -2.34 17.42
CA SER A 207 -17.49 -1.87 18.52
C SER A 207 -18.98 -2.17 18.28
N LEU A 208 -19.49 -1.95 17.06
CA LEU A 208 -20.85 -2.35 16.68
C LEU A 208 -21.06 -3.86 16.80
N THR A 209 -20.08 -4.67 16.39
CA THR A 209 -20.15 -6.14 16.50
C THR A 209 -20.24 -6.58 17.94
N THR A 210 -19.45 -5.95 18.82
CA THR A 210 -19.46 -6.23 20.26
C THR A 210 -20.79 -5.84 20.89
N LEU A 211 -21.33 -4.68 20.54
CA LEU A 211 -22.63 -4.20 21.03
C LEU A 211 -23.79 -5.09 20.54
N ALA A 212 -23.80 -5.47 19.26
CA ALA A 212 -24.83 -6.34 18.69
C ALA A 212 -24.80 -7.75 19.32
N ALA A 213 -23.61 -8.31 19.54
CA ALA A 213 -23.44 -9.59 20.21
C ALA A 213 -23.91 -9.53 21.67
N GLY A 214 -23.56 -8.46 22.40
CA GLY A 214 -24.02 -8.22 23.76
C GLY A 214 -25.54 -8.08 23.85
N ALA A 215 -26.13 -7.21 23.03
CA ALA A 215 -27.59 -7.01 22.99
C ALA A 215 -28.36 -8.29 22.64
N ALA A 216 -27.87 -9.09 21.69
CA ALA A 216 -28.50 -10.36 21.34
C ALA A 216 -28.46 -11.38 22.50
N HIS A 217 -27.39 -11.41 23.29
CA HIS A 217 -27.27 -12.31 24.44
C HIS A 217 -28.15 -11.85 25.61
N GLU A 218 -28.10 -10.56 25.96
CA GLU A 218 -28.84 -9.98 27.07
C GLU A 218 -30.35 -9.95 26.82
N LEU A 219 -30.80 -9.71 25.57
CA LEU A 219 -32.23 -9.71 25.21
C LEU A 219 -32.74 -11.10 24.81
N GLY A 220 -31.87 -12.01 24.36
CA GLY A 220 -32.26 -13.35 23.94
C GLY A 220 -32.86 -14.19 25.07
N THR A 221 -32.33 -14.04 26.28
CA THR A 221 -32.77 -14.76 27.49
C THR A 221 -34.17 -14.32 27.95
N PRO A 222 -34.47 -13.03 28.20
CA PRO A 222 -35.81 -12.61 28.60
C PRO A 222 -36.85 -12.90 27.50
N LEU A 223 -36.51 -12.75 26.22
CA LEU A 223 -37.41 -13.14 25.13
C LEU A 223 -37.69 -14.65 25.13
N ALA A 224 -36.71 -15.50 25.45
CA ALA A 224 -36.93 -16.94 25.61
C ALA A 224 -37.97 -17.25 26.69
N THR A 225 -37.83 -16.57 27.84
CA THR A 225 -38.73 -16.73 28.98
C THR A 225 -40.14 -16.28 28.64
N ILE A 226 -40.31 -15.13 27.97
CA ILE A 226 -41.63 -14.63 27.55
C ILE A 226 -42.26 -15.58 26.51
N ALA A 227 -41.49 -16.10 25.55
CA ALA A 227 -42.00 -17.08 24.58
C ALA A 227 -42.51 -18.37 25.25
N LEU A 228 -41.80 -18.85 26.28
CA LEU A 228 -42.20 -20.04 27.04
C LEU A 228 -43.49 -19.77 27.82
N ALA A 229 -43.56 -18.66 28.54
CA ALA A 229 -44.76 -18.27 29.31
C ALA A 229 -45.99 -18.10 28.39
N ALA A 230 -45.82 -17.42 27.24
CA ALA A 230 -46.90 -17.27 26.25
C ALA A 230 -47.35 -18.64 25.70
N LYS A 231 -46.43 -19.58 25.51
CA LYS A 231 -46.75 -20.96 25.09
C LYS A 231 -47.51 -21.75 26.15
N GLU A 232 -47.14 -21.60 27.42
CA GLU A 232 -47.86 -22.22 28.53
C GLU A 232 -49.28 -21.65 28.67
N MET A 233 -49.44 -20.33 28.51
CA MET A 233 -50.75 -19.67 28.48
C MET A 233 -51.62 -20.22 27.35
N GLU A 234 -51.10 -20.33 26.13
CA GLU A 234 -51.85 -20.94 25.03
C GLU A 234 -52.29 -22.37 25.36
N LEU A 235 -51.40 -23.22 25.88
CA LEU A 235 -51.72 -24.60 26.24
C LEU A 235 -52.79 -24.70 27.33
N ALA A 236 -52.75 -23.81 28.33
CA ALA A 236 -53.74 -23.77 29.41
C ALA A 236 -55.12 -23.28 28.92
N LEU A 237 -55.15 -22.35 27.97
CA LEU A 237 -56.37 -21.73 27.45
C LEU A 237 -57.09 -22.59 26.40
N VAL A 238 -56.50 -23.71 25.94
CA VAL A 238 -57.15 -24.68 25.03
C VAL A 238 -58.41 -25.31 25.65
N GLN A 239 -58.53 -25.35 26.98
CA GLN A 239 -59.69 -25.89 27.70
C GLN A 239 -60.65 -24.82 28.24
N ASP A 240 -60.36 -23.54 28.01
CA ASP A 240 -61.10 -22.42 28.58
C ASP A 240 -62.14 -21.83 27.60
N ARG A 241 -63.17 -21.15 28.09
CA ARG A 241 -64.32 -20.68 27.28
C ARG A 241 -64.15 -19.28 26.66
N ASP A 242 -63.05 -18.59 26.91
CA ASP A 242 -62.80 -17.24 26.40
C ASP A 242 -61.76 -17.24 25.26
N PRO A 243 -62.20 -17.16 23.98
CA PRO A 243 -61.30 -17.18 22.83
C PRO A 243 -60.33 -16.00 22.79
N SER A 244 -60.68 -14.88 23.43
CA SER A 244 -59.91 -13.63 23.35
C SER A 244 -58.53 -13.74 24.01
N LEU A 245 -58.44 -14.43 25.16
CA LEU A 245 -57.19 -14.64 25.89
C LEU A 245 -56.22 -15.56 25.13
N ALA A 246 -56.74 -16.53 24.39
CA ALA A 246 -55.92 -17.41 23.55
C ALA A 246 -55.33 -16.65 22.34
N GLU A 247 -56.11 -15.73 21.75
CA GLU A 247 -55.62 -14.83 20.69
C GLU A 247 -54.52 -13.89 21.19
N ASP A 248 -54.67 -13.33 22.40
CA ASP A 248 -53.67 -12.46 23.02
C ASP A 248 -52.35 -13.21 23.31
N ALA A 249 -52.42 -14.45 23.82
CA ALA A 249 -51.23 -15.28 24.06
C ALA A 249 -50.49 -15.59 22.74
N GLN A 250 -51.23 -15.89 21.67
CA GLN A 250 -50.67 -16.07 20.33
C GLN A 250 -50.05 -14.79 19.76
N LEU A 251 -50.65 -13.63 20.03
CA LEU A 251 -50.08 -12.34 19.62
C LEU A 251 -48.74 -12.09 20.32
N ILE A 252 -48.68 -12.28 21.64
CA ILE A 252 -47.43 -12.12 22.42
C ILE A 252 -46.34 -13.04 21.86
N ARG A 253 -46.66 -14.31 21.59
CA ARG A 253 -45.67 -15.24 21.05
C ARG A 253 -45.15 -14.82 19.68
N ARG A 254 -46.05 -14.40 18.78
CA ARG A 254 -45.67 -13.88 17.44
C ARG A 254 -44.75 -12.67 17.53
N GLU A 255 -45.02 -11.72 18.41
CA GLU A 255 -44.17 -10.53 18.58
C GLU A 255 -42.82 -10.85 19.23
N VAL A 256 -42.76 -11.84 20.14
CA VAL A 256 -41.49 -12.31 20.71
C VAL A 256 -40.64 -13.03 19.66
N ASP A 257 -41.24 -13.88 18.84
CA ASP A 257 -40.56 -14.56 17.73
C ASP A 257 -40.06 -13.54 16.69
N ARG A 258 -40.84 -12.49 16.42
CA ARG A 258 -40.43 -11.36 15.59
C ARG A 258 -39.24 -10.61 16.18
N CYS A 259 -39.26 -10.29 17.48
CA CYS A 259 -38.14 -9.64 18.16
C CYS A 259 -36.85 -10.49 18.08
N ARG A 260 -36.95 -11.80 18.31
CA ARG A 260 -35.83 -12.73 18.13
C ARG A 260 -35.29 -12.74 16.71
N ALA A 261 -36.17 -12.79 15.71
CA ALA A 261 -35.77 -12.75 14.31
C ALA A 261 -35.06 -11.44 13.94
N ILE A 262 -35.47 -10.30 14.51
CA ILE A 262 -34.79 -9.00 14.31
C ILE A 262 -33.40 -8.99 14.95
N LEU A 263 -33.28 -9.46 16.20
CA LEU A 263 -31.99 -9.54 16.90
C LEU A 263 -31.00 -10.49 16.20
N ASP A 264 -31.48 -11.62 15.71
CA ASP A 264 -30.67 -12.57 14.95
C ASP A 264 -30.21 -11.98 13.60
N ARG A 265 -31.06 -11.21 12.90
CA ARG A 265 -30.66 -10.49 11.70
C ARG A 265 -29.60 -9.43 12.00
N MET A 266 -29.82 -8.60 13.03
CA MET A 266 -28.87 -7.54 13.41
C MET A 266 -27.49 -8.08 13.79
N ARG A 267 -27.43 -9.18 14.56
CA ARG A 267 -26.17 -9.85 14.89
C ARG A 267 -25.44 -10.33 13.64
N VAL A 268 -26.18 -10.84 12.66
CA VAL A 268 -25.63 -11.39 11.42
C VAL A 268 -25.16 -10.30 10.48
N ASP A 269 -25.95 -9.26 10.27
CA ASP A 269 -25.62 -8.16 9.35
C ASP A 269 -24.34 -7.43 9.80
N VAL A 270 -24.19 -7.20 11.12
CA VAL A 270 -22.99 -6.56 11.68
C VAL A 270 -21.76 -7.49 11.63
N ILE A 271 -21.93 -8.79 11.90
CA ILE A 271 -20.86 -9.78 11.71
C ILE A 271 -20.48 -9.89 10.22
N GLN A 272 -21.42 -9.70 9.30
CA GLN A 272 -21.17 -9.75 7.86
C GLN A 272 -20.43 -8.52 7.34
N ASP A 273 -20.72 -7.32 7.83
CA ASP A 273 -19.94 -6.11 7.51
C ASP A 273 -18.50 -6.21 8.05
N ALA A 274 -18.32 -6.80 9.24
CA ALA A 274 -16.99 -7.08 9.79
C ALA A 274 -16.26 -8.22 9.04
N ALA A 275 -16.98 -9.26 8.63
CA ALA A 275 -16.43 -10.42 7.92
C ALA A 275 -16.28 -10.20 6.41
N GLY A 276 -16.91 -9.19 5.82
CA GLY A 276 -16.73 -8.77 4.42
C GLY A 276 -15.29 -8.32 4.09
N LEU A 277 -14.48 -8.09 5.13
CA LEU A 277 -13.03 -7.87 5.02
C LEU A 277 -12.20 -9.17 4.94
N GLY A 278 -12.80 -10.34 5.21
CA GLY A 278 -12.18 -11.65 5.10
C GLY A 278 -12.71 -12.39 3.88
N GLY A 279 -11.97 -12.32 2.77
CA GLY A 279 -12.29 -12.98 1.49
C GLY A 279 -12.32 -14.50 1.57
N VAL A 280 -13.31 -15.06 2.26
CA VAL A 280 -13.60 -16.49 2.22
C VAL A 280 -14.21 -16.78 0.85
N THR A 281 -13.38 -17.33 -0.03
CA THR A 281 -13.77 -17.87 -1.32
C THR A 281 -14.40 -19.25 -1.09
N GLY A 282 -15.63 -19.43 -1.57
CA GLY A 282 -16.28 -20.73 -1.68
C GLY A 282 -16.58 -21.02 -3.14
N THR A 283 -16.93 -22.25 -3.50
CA THR A 283 -17.30 -22.59 -4.88
C THR A 283 -18.82 -22.57 -5.08
N LEU A 284 -19.28 -22.38 -6.32
CA LEU A 284 -20.70 -22.46 -6.67
C LEU A 284 -21.32 -23.82 -6.28
N GLY A 285 -20.58 -24.91 -6.49
CA GLY A 285 -21.01 -26.26 -6.12
C GLY A 285 -21.19 -26.42 -4.61
N GLN A 286 -20.24 -25.91 -3.80
CA GLN A 286 -20.37 -25.90 -2.34
C GLN A 286 -21.58 -25.10 -1.88
N LEU A 287 -21.78 -23.90 -2.45
CA LEU A 287 -22.93 -23.05 -2.14
C LEU A 287 -24.26 -23.78 -2.40
N ILE A 288 -24.41 -24.41 -3.56
CA ILE A 288 -25.64 -25.13 -3.93
C ILE A 288 -25.87 -26.35 -3.02
N ALA A 289 -24.80 -27.09 -2.70
CA ALA A 289 -24.88 -28.25 -1.80
C ALA A 289 -25.33 -27.84 -0.39
N GLU A 290 -24.76 -26.77 0.15
CA GLU A 290 -25.13 -26.24 1.46
C GLU A 290 -26.57 -25.68 1.45
N LEU A 291 -27.00 -25.02 0.38
CA LEU A 291 -28.39 -24.55 0.23
C LEU A 291 -29.40 -25.72 0.23
N ARG A 292 -29.07 -26.83 -0.44
CA ARG A 292 -29.91 -28.04 -0.41
C ARG A 292 -29.99 -28.67 0.97
N GLN A 293 -28.93 -28.62 1.77
CA GLN A 293 -28.94 -29.16 3.13
C GLN A 293 -29.85 -28.35 4.07
N ASP A 294 -29.93 -27.04 3.86
CA ASP A 294 -30.76 -26.12 4.65
C ASP A 294 -32.27 -26.27 4.39
N LEU A 295 -32.69 -26.97 3.33
CA LEU A 295 -34.10 -27.25 2.98
C LEU A 295 -34.66 -28.47 3.72
N ARG A 296 -35.98 -28.49 3.94
CA ARG A 296 -36.71 -29.61 4.55
C ARG A 296 -36.65 -30.86 3.66
N GLY A 297 -36.84 -32.05 4.25
CA GLY A 297 -36.62 -33.32 3.55
C GLY A 297 -37.46 -33.51 2.29
N ASP A 298 -38.67 -32.98 2.32
CA ASP A 298 -39.67 -32.92 1.26
C ASP A 298 -39.41 -31.83 0.20
N GLU A 299 -38.76 -30.73 0.57
CA GLU A 299 -38.38 -29.61 -0.33
C GLU A 299 -37.14 -29.94 -1.18
N ARG A 300 -36.20 -30.73 -0.65
CA ARG A 300 -34.93 -31.10 -1.31
C ARG A 300 -35.08 -31.65 -2.74
N PRO A 301 -35.97 -32.62 -3.02
CA PRO A 301 -36.16 -33.15 -4.37
C PRO A 301 -36.90 -32.18 -5.30
N ARG A 302 -37.59 -31.18 -4.75
CA ARG A 302 -38.39 -30.19 -5.51
C ARG A 302 -37.57 -29.00 -5.99
N LEU A 303 -36.33 -28.84 -5.52
CA LEU A 303 -35.41 -27.79 -5.99
C LEU A 303 -34.71 -28.20 -7.29
N LEU A 304 -35.03 -27.51 -8.38
CA LEU A 304 -34.31 -27.56 -9.64
C LEU A 304 -33.27 -26.45 -9.70
N VAL A 305 -32.03 -26.78 -10.10
CA VAL A 305 -30.96 -25.78 -10.21
C VAL A 305 -30.49 -25.74 -11.66
N HIS A 306 -30.61 -24.55 -12.27
CA HIS A 306 -30.23 -24.29 -13.64
C HIS A 306 -29.00 -23.40 -13.67
N THR A 307 -27.89 -23.94 -14.15
CA THR A 307 -26.64 -23.18 -14.32
C THR A 307 -25.87 -23.67 -15.53
N SER A 308 -25.26 -22.74 -16.26
CA SER A 308 -24.31 -23.01 -17.35
C SER A 308 -22.86 -22.91 -16.89
N GLU A 309 -22.63 -22.62 -15.60
CA GLU A 309 -21.32 -22.32 -15.03
C GLU A 309 -20.75 -23.52 -14.27
N PRO A 310 -19.42 -23.69 -14.21
CA PRO A 310 -18.80 -24.84 -13.57
C PRO A 310 -18.96 -24.79 -12.05
N ALA A 311 -19.12 -25.97 -11.43
CA ALA A 311 -19.27 -26.10 -9.98
C ALA A 311 -18.09 -25.54 -9.18
N GLU A 312 -16.89 -25.54 -9.76
CA GLU A 312 -15.65 -25.03 -9.17
C GLU A 312 -15.52 -23.51 -9.24
N LEU A 313 -16.48 -22.80 -9.84
CA LEU A 313 -16.44 -21.36 -9.97
C LEU A 313 -16.28 -20.69 -8.60
N PRO A 314 -15.18 -19.94 -8.37
CA PRO A 314 -14.96 -19.26 -7.10
C PRO A 314 -15.95 -18.11 -6.95
N LEU A 315 -16.72 -18.18 -5.88
CA LEU A 315 -17.65 -17.15 -5.44
C LEU A 315 -17.03 -16.35 -4.30
N PRO A 316 -16.74 -15.05 -4.49
CA PRO A 316 -16.44 -14.18 -3.38
C PRO A 316 -17.66 -14.09 -2.46
N ALA A 317 -17.43 -14.08 -1.15
CA ALA A 317 -18.49 -13.98 -0.14
C ALA A 317 -19.56 -15.09 -0.22
N ALA A 318 -19.16 -16.33 -0.51
CA ALA A 318 -20.07 -17.47 -0.65
C ALA A 318 -21.05 -17.66 0.53
N ARG A 319 -20.62 -17.36 1.77
CA ARG A 319 -21.48 -17.42 2.96
C ARG A 319 -22.62 -16.39 2.94
N VAL A 320 -22.38 -15.20 2.37
CA VAL A 320 -23.39 -14.15 2.24
C VAL A 320 -24.43 -14.57 1.20
N LEU A 321 -23.96 -15.07 0.05
CA LEU A 321 -24.82 -15.59 -1.01
C LEU A 321 -25.70 -16.74 -0.53
N ARG A 322 -25.15 -17.67 0.27
CA ARG A 322 -25.91 -18.78 0.89
C ARG A 322 -27.11 -18.30 1.66
N ARG A 323 -26.94 -17.25 2.47
CA ARG A 323 -28.02 -16.75 3.31
C ARG A 323 -29.06 -15.97 2.50
N ALA A 324 -28.62 -15.09 1.60
CA ALA A 324 -29.52 -14.30 0.74
C ALA A 324 -30.38 -15.21 -0.15
N VAL A 325 -29.75 -16.16 -0.85
CA VAL A 325 -30.47 -17.12 -1.69
C VAL A 325 -31.32 -18.06 -0.83
N GLY A 326 -30.85 -18.46 0.36
CA GLY A 326 -31.61 -19.32 1.27
C GLY A 326 -32.89 -18.67 1.82
N VAL A 327 -32.94 -17.33 1.94
CA VAL A 327 -34.17 -16.59 2.28
C VAL A 327 -35.14 -16.59 1.11
N LEU A 328 -34.65 -16.33 -0.10
CA LEU A 328 -35.49 -16.35 -1.31
C LEU A 328 -36.08 -17.73 -1.56
N LEU A 329 -35.30 -18.80 -1.37
CA LEU A 329 -35.77 -20.17 -1.50
C LEU A 329 -36.83 -20.52 -0.46
N ARG A 330 -36.65 -20.11 0.80
CA ARG A 330 -37.67 -20.31 1.84
C ARG A 330 -38.98 -19.60 1.48
N ASN A 331 -38.91 -18.34 1.08
CA ASN A 331 -40.09 -17.59 0.65
C ASN A 331 -40.81 -18.26 -0.53
N ALA A 332 -40.05 -18.76 -1.52
CA ALA A 332 -40.60 -19.47 -2.67
C ALA A 332 -41.30 -20.78 -2.26
N PHE A 333 -40.68 -21.59 -1.40
CA PHE A 333 -41.29 -22.84 -0.91
C PHE A 333 -42.48 -22.60 0.01
N ASP A 334 -42.48 -21.53 0.83
CA ASP A 334 -43.61 -21.15 1.67
C ASP A 334 -44.81 -20.64 0.84
N ALA A 335 -44.56 -20.02 -0.31
CA ALA A 335 -45.59 -19.51 -1.23
C ALA A 335 -46.11 -20.58 -2.22
N SER A 336 -45.30 -21.61 -2.49
CA SER A 336 -45.60 -22.68 -3.44
C SER A 336 -46.45 -23.81 -2.84
N PRO A 337 -47.41 -24.37 -3.60
CA PRO A 337 -48.12 -25.60 -3.21
C PRO A 337 -47.16 -26.77 -2.94
N GLU A 338 -47.52 -27.71 -2.07
CA GLU A 338 -46.66 -28.84 -1.65
C GLU A 338 -46.14 -29.74 -2.80
N THR A 339 -46.73 -29.64 -3.98
CA THR A 339 -46.36 -30.40 -5.19
C THR A 339 -45.58 -29.58 -6.23
N ALA A 340 -45.49 -28.26 -6.07
CA ALA A 340 -44.83 -27.37 -7.03
C ALA A 340 -43.30 -27.45 -6.93
N GLN A 341 -42.62 -27.33 -8.06
CA GLN A 341 -41.16 -27.33 -8.14
C GLN A 341 -40.64 -25.88 -8.15
N VAL A 342 -39.60 -25.61 -7.37
CA VAL A 342 -38.95 -24.29 -7.32
C VAL A 342 -37.64 -24.34 -8.10
N SER A 343 -37.43 -23.37 -8.98
CA SER A 343 -36.27 -23.30 -9.88
C SER A 343 -35.30 -22.20 -9.46
N LEU A 344 -34.04 -22.55 -9.24
CA LEU A 344 -32.94 -21.63 -8.97
C LEU A 344 -32.05 -21.49 -10.20
N PHE A 345 -32.02 -20.30 -10.79
CA PHE A 345 -31.15 -19.96 -11.91
C PHE A 345 -29.92 -19.22 -11.43
N PHE A 346 -28.75 -19.64 -11.93
CA PHE A 346 -27.49 -18.94 -11.73
C PHE A 346 -26.89 -18.52 -13.07
N ASN A 347 -26.62 -17.23 -13.23
CA ASN A 347 -25.97 -16.68 -14.42
C ASN A 347 -24.92 -15.62 -14.05
N ARG A 348 -23.81 -15.57 -14.79
CA ARG A 348 -22.78 -14.54 -14.68
C ARG A 348 -22.82 -13.65 -15.92
N ASN A 349 -23.08 -12.35 -15.73
CA ASN A 349 -23.18 -11.41 -16.84
C ASN A 349 -22.32 -10.16 -16.58
N HIS A 350 -21.37 -9.87 -17.46
CA HIS A 350 -20.47 -8.70 -17.39
C HIS A 350 -19.84 -8.46 -16.01
N GLY A 351 -19.35 -9.53 -15.37
CA GLY A 351 -18.71 -9.45 -14.05
C GLY A 351 -19.67 -9.37 -12.85
N ARG A 352 -21.00 -9.41 -13.09
CA ARG A 352 -22.01 -9.54 -12.04
C ARG A 352 -22.50 -10.98 -11.91
N ILE A 353 -22.81 -11.37 -10.68
CA ILE A 353 -23.40 -12.67 -10.35
C ILE A 353 -24.89 -12.45 -10.11
N ILE A 354 -25.74 -13.23 -10.78
CA ILE A 354 -27.20 -13.11 -10.71
C ILE A 354 -27.78 -14.46 -10.29
N PHE A 355 -28.53 -14.45 -9.19
CA PHE A 355 -29.40 -15.54 -8.77
C PHE A 355 -30.85 -15.13 -9.02
N ARG A 356 -31.64 -16.01 -9.63
CA ARG A 356 -33.09 -15.85 -9.77
C ARG A 356 -33.78 -17.10 -9.22
N VAL A 357 -34.80 -16.89 -8.38
CA VAL A 357 -35.69 -17.94 -7.89
C VAL A 357 -37.04 -17.75 -8.58
N GLU A 358 -37.55 -18.80 -9.19
CA GLU A 358 -38.90 -18.88 -9.75
C GLU A 358 -39.64 -20.03 -9.05
N ASP A 359 -40.87 -19.76 -8.61
CA ASP A 359 -41.72 -20.65 -7.84
C ASP A 359 -42.99 -21.05 -8.61
#